data_AF-A0AAW2T8S6-F1
#
_entry.id   AF-A0AAW2T8S6-F1
#
_cell.length_a   1.000
_cell.length_b   1.000
_cell.length_c   1.000
_cell.angle_alpha   90.00
_cell.angle_beta   90.00
_cell.angle_gamma   90.00
#
_symmetry.space_group_name_H-M   'P 1'
#
loop_
_entity.id
_entity.type
_entity.pdbx_description
1 polymer ?
#
loop_
_entity_poly.entity_id
_entity_poly.type
_entity_poly.pdbx_seq_one_letter_code
_entity_poly.pdbx_strand_id
1 'polypeptide(L)' 'MKSTLGYIFSLGSGIFSWASKKQAIVAQSSAEAEYIAAAAASNQATWLRRILEDMGEKQEEPTTIYCDNKSAIAISKNSV' A
#
# COMPACT_ATOMS: atom_id res chain seq x y z
N MET A 1 12.43 -16.09 -8.37
CA MET A 1 12.19 -14.92 -9.26
C MET A 1 11.63 -13.79 -8.42
N LYS A 2 11.99 -12.52 -8.65
CA LYS A 2 11.44 -11.39 -7.88
C LYS A 2 10.10 -10.95 -8.48
N SER A 3 9.07 -10.85 -7.64
CA SER A 3 7.77 -10.28 -8.01
C SER A 3 7.88 -8.78 -8.27
N THR A 4 6.86 -8.21 -8.91
CA THR A 4 6.69 -6.76 -9.08
C THR A 4 5.61 -6.30 -8.12
N LEU A 5 5.90 -5.30 -7.29
CA LEU A 5 4.88 -4.64 -6.49
C LEU A 5 4.33 -3.44 -7.26
N GLY A 6 3.09 -3.09 -6.97
CA GLY A 6 2.48 -1.87 -7.46
C GLY A 6 1.46 -1.31 -6.49
N TYR A 7 1.21 -0.01 -6.59
CA TYR A 7 0.13 0.67 -5.87
C TYR A 7 -0.35 1.88 -6.67
N ILE A 8 -1.54 2.35 -6.35
CA ILE A 8 -2.15 3.54 -6.92
C ILE A 8 -2.95 4.27 -5.83
N PHE A 9 -2.81 5.60 -5.80
CA PHE A 9 -3.53 6.50 -4.90
C PHE A 9 -4.27 7.54 -5.74
N SER A 10 -5.55 7.74 -5.40
CA SER A 10 -6.41 8.74 -6.00
C SER A 10 -6.87 9.77 -4.95
N LEU A 11 -7.15 10.98 -5.43
CA LEU A 11 -7.80 12.04 -4.69
C LEU A 11 -8.94 12.57 -5.56
N GLY A 12 -10.18 12.38 -5.09
CA GLY A 12 -11.37 12.57 -5.93
C GLY A 12 -11.35 11.64 -7.15
N SER A 13 -11.50 12.19 -8.35
CA SER A 13 -11.45 11.44 -9.62
C SER A 13 -10.03 11.31 -10.20
N GLY A 14 -9.03 11.96 -9.60
CA GLY A 14 -7.67 12.02 -10.13
C GLY A 14 -6.73 11.01 -9.47
N ILE A 15 -5.89 10.35 -10.27
CA ILE A 15 -4.74 9.58 -9.79
C ILE A 15 -3.55 10.53 -9.66
N PHE A 16 -2.90 10.54 -8.51
CA PHE A 16 -1.81 11.49 -8.24
C PHE A 16 -0.51 10.85 -7.73
N SER A 17 -0.57 9.59 -7.26
CA SER A 17 0.61 8.86 -6.82
C SER A 17 0.47 7.38 -7.15
N TRP A 18 1.43 6.82 -7.88
CA TRP A 18 1.47 5.41 -8.26
C TRP A 18 2.91 4.92 -8.36
N ALA A 19 3.08 3.61 -8.24
CA ALA A 19 4.37 2.97 -8.52
C ALA A 19 4.15 1.58 -9.09
N SER A 20 5.10 1.14 -9.92
CA SER A 20 5.28 -0.25 -10.33
C SER A 20 6.77 -0.52 -10.32
N LYS A 21 7.23 -1.39 -9.41
CA LYS A 21 8.66 -1.68 -9.24
C LYS A 21 8.90 -3.12 -8.81
N LYS A 22 10.05 -3.67 -9.21
CA LYS A 22 10.48 -4.99 -8.75
C LYS A 22 10.70 -4.98 -7.23
N GLN A 23 10.22 -6.01 -6.55
CA GLN A 23 10.44 -6.17 -5.12
C GLN A 23 11.93 -6.32 -4.82
N ALA A 24 12.39 -5.73 -3.72
CA ALA A 24 13.80 -5.83 -3.32
C ALA A 24 14.15 -7.27 -2.92
N ILE A 25 13.23 -7.93 -2.23
CA ILE A 25 13.32 -9.31 -1.74
C ILE A 25 12.56 -10.28 -2.65
N VAL A 26 12.90 -11.57 -2.56
CA VAL A 26 12.19 -12.65 -3.25
C VAL A 26 11.13 -13.22 -2.29
N ALA A 27 9.86 -12.91 -2.55
CA ALA A 27 8.75 -13.51 -1.82
C ALA A 27 8.70 -15.04 -2.03
N GLN A 28 8.38 -15.78 -0.98
CA GLN A 28 8.22 -17.23 -0.98
C GLN A 28 6.81 -17.67 -1.43
N SER A 29 5.86 -16.74 -1.49
CA SER A 29 4.49 -16.98 -1.97
C SER A 29 3.90 -15.73 -2.63
N SER A 30 2.79 -15.90 -3.36
CA SER A 30 2.01 -14.78 -3.88
C SER A 30 1.39 -13.94 -2.76
N ALA A 31 0.95 -14.58 -1.67
CA ALA A 31 0.41 -13.88 -0.50
C ALA A 31 1.47 -12.99 0.17
N GLU A 32 2.70 -13.47 0.31
CA GLU A 32 3.81 -12.67 0.82
C GLU A 32 4.17 -11.53 -0.15
N ALA A 33 4.18 -11.80 -1.47
CA ALA A 33 4.43 -10.76 -2.46
C ALA A 33 3.41 -9.62 -2.37
N GLU A 34 2.13 -9.95 -2.22
CA GLU A 34 1.04 -8.98 -2.07
C GLU A 34 1.09 -8.27 -0.70
N TYR A 35 1.46 -8.99 0.36
CA TYR A 35 1.68 -8.37 1.67
C TYR A 35 2.81 -7.33 1.62
N ILE A 36 3.93 -7.62 0.93
CA ILE A 36 5.02 -6.67 0.70
C ILE A 36 4.53 -5.47 -0.12
N ALA A 37 3.68 -5.68 -1.13
CA ALA A 37 3.10 -4.61 -1.93
C ALA A 37 2.18 -3.71 -1.09
N ALA A 38 1.30 -4.31 -0.27
CA ALA A 38 0.43 -3.60 0.65
C ALA A 38 1.22 -2.81 1.70
N ALA A 39 2.30 -3.37 2.25
CA ALA A 39 3.19 -2.65 3.18
C ALA A 39 3.86 -1.43 2.52
N ALA A 40 4.30 -1.56 1.26
CA ALA A 40 4.84 -0.45 0.49
C ALA A 40 3.78 0.63 0.22
N ALA A 41 2.54 0.23 -0.07
CA ALA A 41 1.41 1.16 -0.20
C ALA A 41 1.11 1.87 1.13
N SER A 42 1.11 1.16 2.26
CA SER A 42 0.91 1.77 3.60
C SER A 42 1.92 2.86 3.90
N ASN A 43 3.21 2.61 3.62
CA ASN A 43 4.25 3.62 3.80
C ASN A 43 4.01 4.86 2.93
N GLN A 44 3.61 4.65 1.67
CA GLN A 44 3.25 5.75 0.78
C GLN A 44 2.01 6.52 1.30
N ALA A 45 0.99 5.82 1.78
CA ALA A 45 -0.20 6.44 2.35
C ALA A 45 0.14 7.30 3.57
N THR A 46 0.98 6.82 4.48
CA THR A 46 1.45 7.59 5.64
C THR A 46 2.21 8.85 5.21
N TRP A 47 3.09 8.74 4.22
CA TRP A 47 3.81 9.90 3.67
C TRP A 47 2.84 10.92 3.05
N LEU A 48 1.88 10.46 2.23
CA LEU A 48 0.88 11.31 1.61
C LEU A 48 -0.01 12.03 2.63
N ARG A 49 -0.43 11.35 3.70
CA ARG A 49 -1.23 11.96 4.77
C ARG A 49 -0.50 13.11 5.46
N ARG A 50 0.82 12.98 5.67
CA ARG A 50 1.63 14.06 6.26
C ARG A 50 1.68 15.29 5.35
N ILE A 51 1.85 15.09 4.05
CA ILE A 51 1.81 16.20 3.07
C ILE A 51 0.45 16.88 3.07
N LEU A 52 -0.63 16.09 3.06
CA LEU A 52 -1.99 16.65 3.09
C LEU A 52 -2.25 17.42 4.39
N GLU A 53 -1.76 16.91 5.53
CA GLU A 53 -1.82 17.62 6.81
C GLU A 53 -1.05 18.95 6.78
N ASP A 54 0.16 18.98 6.21
CA ASP A 54 0.93 20.23 6.01
C ASP A 54 0.19 21.24 5.11
N MET A 55 -0.69 20.76 4.23
CA MET A 55 -1.56 21.58 3.38
C MET A 55 -2.90 21.96 4.04
N GLY A 56 -3.13 21.57 5.29
CA GLY A 56 -4.37 21.84 6.03
C GLY A 56 -5.49 20.83 5.77
N GLU A 57 -5.26 19.80 4.96
CA GLU A 57 -6.21 18.75 4.58
C GLU A 57 -5.97 17.48 5.41
N LYS A 58 -5.96 17.61 6.74
CA LYS A 58 -5.72 16.48 7.63
C LYS A 58 -6.81 15.42 7.46
N GLN A 59 -6.37 14.19 7.18
CA GLN A 59 -7.26 13.04 7.13
C GLN A 59 -7.45 12.52 8.57
N GLU A 60 -8.67 12.49 9.08
CA GLU A 60 -8.96 11.97 10.44
C GLU A 60 -9.20 10.44 10.40
N GLU A 61 -9.94 9.97 9.40
CA GLU A 61 -10.24 8.54 9.25
C GLU A 61 -9.06 7.73 8.70
N PRO A 62 -8.95 6.43 9.02
CA PRO A 62 -7.92 5.56 8.46
C PRO A 62 -7.98 5.46 6.93
N THR A 63 -6.81 5.38 6.28
CA THR A 63 -6.75 5.11 4.83
C THR A 63 -6.93 3.62 4.55
N THR A 64 -8.00 3.25 3.88
CA THR A 64 -8.25 1.86 3.44
C THR A 64 -7.34 1.52 2.25
N ILE A 65 -6.59 0.42 2.38
CA ILE A 65 -5.79 -0.15 1.29
C ILE A 65 -6.50 -1.38 0.76
N TYR A 66 -6.74 -1.40 -0.55
CA TYR A 66 -7.32 -2.55 -1.23
C TYR A 66 -6.22 -3.49 -1.72
N CYS A 67 -6.43 -4.80 -1.52
CA CYS A 67 -5.58 -5.88 -1.99
C CYS A 67 -6.50 -6.98 -2.53
N ASP A 68 -6.14 -7.60 -3.65
CA ASP A 68 -6.93 -8.67 -4.27
C ASP A 68 -6.67 -10.04 -3.61
N ASN A 69 -5.55 -10.19 -2.91
CA ASN A 69 -5.15 -11.43 -2.26
C ASN A 69 -5.69 -11.54 -0.83
N LYS A 70 -6.71 -12.41 -0.66
CA LYS A 70 -7.34 -12.68 0.65
C LYS A 70 -6.36 -13.20 1.71
N SER A 71 -5.37 -14.00 1.33
CA SER A 71 -4.36 -14.51 2.26
C SER A 71 -3.45 -13.39 2.75
N ALA A 72 -3.05 -12.46 1.87
CA ALA A 72 -2.30 -11.27 2.28
C ALA A 72 -3.10 -10.38 3.25
N ILE A 73 -4.40 -10.19 2.99
CA ILE A 73 -5.31 -9.47 3.89
C ILE A 73 -5.45 -10.18 5.25
N ALA A 74 -5.51 -11.51 5.25
CA ALA A 74 -5.58 -12.27 6.50
C ALA A 74 -4.29 -12.13 7.31
N ILE A 75 -3.13 -12.21 6.65
CA ILE A 75 -1.80 -11.99 7.27
C ILE A 75 -1.73 -10.58 7.88
N SER A 76 -2.20 -9.54 7.18
CA SER A 76 -2.15 -8.17 7.69
C SER A 76 -3.05 -7.89 8.89
N LYS A 77 -4.04 -8.76 9.14
CA LYS A 77 -4.99 -8.64 10.27
C LYS A 77 -4.61 -9.50 11.46
N ASN A 78 -3.58 -10.34 11.32
CA ASN A 78 -3.12 -11.16 12.42
C ASN A 78 -2.28 -10.30 13.37
N SER A 79 -2.83 -9.95 14.53
CA SER A 79 -2.06 -9.35 15.61
C SER A 79 -1.10 -10.40 16.17
N VAL A 80 0.20 -10.11 16.10
CA VAL A 80 1.22 -10.75 16.94
C VAL A 80 1.12 -10.27 18.38
#